data_AF-A0A229T0I0-F1
#
_entry.id   AF-A0A229T0I0-F1
#
_cell.length_a   1.000
_cell.length_b   1.000
_cell.length_c   1.000
_cell.angle_alpha   90.00
_cell.angle_beta   90.00
_cell.angle_gamma   90.00
#
_symmetry.space_group_name_H-M   'P 1'
#
loop_
_entity.id
_entity.type
_entity.pdbx_description
1 polymer ?
#
loop_
_entity_poly.entity_id
_entity_poly.type
_entity_poly.pdbx_seq_one_letter_code
_entity_poly.pdbx_strand_id
1 'polypeptide(L)'
;MGWGGASRAASAAESLAGQAAGAARQARDAANASAAHADAAATAADQAAAAADQAKKDADAAGRYAAAAKVSADTATTAATQAAALEKTSRDADAARLEAQKAQAIADAEAAKQAEDARTAAGDWKAGEAAKRAAETQRLLDEAANPATAPETVILDIRKAAVQLLDSGGPWTKAAAASTLSGEEAGLREFLRNGLAVSTKQDNRASVVALADETTNPRYKQAALTAFAGADAGVADFLRTVPTPARPTTTGSPRS
;
A
#
# COMPACT_ATOMS: atom_id res chain seq x y z
N MET A 1 10.68 117.76 90.75
CA MET A 1 11.45 116.68 90.08
C MET A 1 10.59 115.47 89.64
N GLY A 2 9.25 115.52 89.62
CA GLY A 2 8.39 114.35 89.34
C GLY A 2 8.08 114.03 87.87
N TRP A 3 8.24 114.96 86.93
CA TRP A 3 7.79 114.79 85.53
C TRP A 3 8.74 113.95 84.64
N GLY A 4 10.05 113.97 84.88
CA GLY A 4 11.02 113.22 84.06
C GLY A 4 11.07 111.70 84.33
N GLY A 5 10.59 111.25 85.48
CA GLY A 5 10.48 109.82 85.81
C GLY A 5 9.29 109.15 85.12
N ALA A 6 8.14 109.85 85.10
CA ALA A 6 6.92 109.37 84.46
C ALA A 6 7.05 109.25 82.93
N SER A 7 7.65 110.26 82.26
CA SER A 7 7.86 110.20 80.81
C SER A 7 8.81 109.08 80.38
N ARG A 8 9.89 108.81 81.14
CA ARG A 8 10.80 107.70 80.86
C ARG A 8 10.15 106.33 81.04
N ALA A 9 9.32 106.18 82.07
CA ALA A 9 8.57 104.95 82.30
C ALA A 9 7.53 104.69 81.19
N ALA A 10 6.85 105.74 80.72
CA ALA A 10 5.90 105.64 79.60
C ALA A 10 6.60 105.22 78.29
N SER A 11 7.71 105.86 77.92
CA SER A 11 8.48 105.48 76.72
C SER A 11 9.07 104.06 76.79
N ALA A 12 9.49 103.61 77.98
CA ALA A 12 9.92 102.24 78.18
C ALA A 12 8.78 101.23 78.01
N ALA A 13 7.58 101.54 78.52
CA ALA A 13 6.39 100.71 78.35
C ALA A 13 5.94 100.63 76.88
N GLU A 14 5.96 101.74 76.13
CA GLU A 14 5.65 101.76 74.70
C GLU A 14 6.64 100.91 73.87
N SER A 15 7.94 101.00 74.17
CA SER A 15 8.97 100.18 73.52
C SER A 15 8.77 98.68 73.79
N LEU A 16 8.51 98.31 75.05
CA LEU A 16 8.24 96.93 75.44
C LEU A 16 6.95 96.41 74.80
N ALA A 17 5.89 97.22 74.72
CA ALA A 17 4.66 96.88 74.03
C ALA A 17 4.89 96.65 72.52
N GLY A 18 5.71 97.49 71.89
CA GLY A 18 6.11 97.33 70.49
C GLY A 18 6.90 96.04 70.24
N GLN A 19 7.85 95.70 71.12
CA GLN A 19 8.61 94.45 71.07
C GLN A 19 7.72 93.23 71.27
N ALA A 20 6.82 93.26 72.27
CA ALA A 20 5.86 92.19 72.52
C ALA A 20 4.91 91.99 71.32
N ALA A 21 4.42 93.07 70.72
CA ALA A 21 3.60 93.00 69.51
C ALA A 21 4.38 92.43 68.31
N GLY A 22 5.67 92.75 68.19
CA GLY A 22 6.57 92.17 67.18
C GLY A 22 6.76 90.66 67.38
N ALA A 23 7.09 90.23 68.60
CA ALA A 23 7.23 88.83 68.96
C ALA A 23 5.92 88.04 68.76
N ALA A 24 4.77 88.62 69.11
CA ALA A 24 3.46 88.01 68.88
C ALA A 24 3.14 87.80 67.39
N ARG A 25 3.50 88.77 66.53
CA ARG A 25 3.37 88.62 65.07
C ARG A 25 4.28 87.50 64.55
N GLN A 26 5.54 87.46 64.97
CA GLN A 26 6.48 86.40 64.58
C GLN A 26 5.99 85.02 65.02
N ALA A 27 5.49 84.89 66.25
CA ALA A 27 4.92 83.64 66.76
C ALA A 27 3.69 83.21 65.96
N ARG A 28 2.81 84.15 65.61
CA ARG A 28 1.65 83.88 64.74
C ARG A 28 2.09 83.42 63.36
N ASP A 29 3.05 84.10 62.74
CA ASP A 29 3.51 83.76 61.38
C ASP A 29 4.20 82.38 61.37
N ALA A 30 4.99 82.06 62.40
CA ALA A 30 5.56 80.74 62.61
C ALA A 30 4.49 79.65 62.83
N ALA A 31 3.45 79.95 63.61
CA ALA A 31 2.31 79.03 63.79
C ALA A 31 1.56 78.76 62.48
N ASN A 32 1.33 79.81 61.67
CA ASN A 32 0.71 79.69 60.36
C ASN A 32 1.58 78.86 59.38
N ALA A 33 2.89 79.08 59.37
CA ALA A 33 3.81 78.28 58.56
C ALA A 33 3.82 76.80 58.99
N SER A 34 3.81 76.53 60.30
CA SER A 34 3.70 75.17 60.84
C SER A 34 2.41 74.49 60.43
N ALA A 35 1.27 75.21 60.48
CA ALA A 35 -0.02 74.70 60.01
C ALA A 35 0.02 74.35 58.51
N ALA A 36 0.58 75.23 57.67
CA ALA A 36 0.74 74.95 56.24
C ALA A 36 1.64 73.73 55.96
N HIS A 37 2.70 73.54 56.73
CA HIS A 37 3.54 72.35 56.64
C HIS A 37 2.79 71.08 57.07
N ALA A 38 1.95 71.15 58.11
CA ALA A 38 1.12 70.04 58.54
C ALA A 38 0.09 69.65 57.46
N ASP A 39 -0.57 70.63 56.83
CA ASP A 39 -1.53 70.39 55.74
C ASP A 39 -0.87 69.77 54.50
N ALA A 40 0.33 70.24 54.14
CA ALA A 40 1.12 69.67 53.05
C ALA A 40 1.55 68.23 53.36
N ALA A 41 1.98 67.95 54.59
CA ALA A 41 2.33 66.61 55.03
C ALA A 41 1.13 65.66 55.03
N ALA A 42 -0.05 66.13 55.46
CA ALA A 42 -1.29 65.37 55.39
C ALA A 42 -1.66 65.04 53.94
N THR A 43 -1.59 66.02 53.03
CA THR A 43 -1.84 65.81 51.60
C THR A 43 -0.87 64.78 50.99
N ALA A 44 0.41 64.85 51.33
CA ALA A 44 1.42 63.89 50.87
C ALA A 44 1.15 62.48 51.42
N ALA A 45 0.71 62.36 52.68
CA ALA A 45 0.34 61.08 53.28
C ALA A 45 -0.89 60.46 52.58
N ASP A 46 -1.90 61.26 52.25
CA ASP A 46 -3.09 60.81 51.50
C ASP A 46 -2.71 60.31 50.09
N GLN A 47 -1.83 61.04 49.40
CA GLN A 47 -1.32 60.62 48.08
C GLN A 47 -0.52 59.32 48.17
N ALA A 48 0.33 59.16 49.20
CA ALA A 48 1.08 57.93 49.42
C ALA A 48 0.16 56.74 49.73
N ALA A 49 -0.90 56.94 50.52
CA ALA A 49 -1.90 55.92 50.79
C ALA A 49 -2.64 55.50 49.51
N ALA A 50 -3.07 56.46 48.68
CA ALA A 50 -3.71 56.17 47.40
C ALA A 50 -2.78 55.40 46.44
N ALA A 51 -1.49 55.77 46.39
CA ALA A 51 -0.50 55.05 45.60
C ALA A 51 -0.28 53.61 46.10
N ALA A 52 -0.25 53.39 47.43
CA ALA A 52 -0.13 52.07 48.02
C ALA A 52 -1.35 51.18 47.69
N ASP A 53 -2.56 51.75 47.74
CA ASP A 53 -3.79 51.04 47.34
C ASP A 53 -3.78 50.67 45.87
N GLN A 54 -3.30 51.55 44.99
CA GLN A 54 -3.17 51.25 43.57
C GLN A 54 -2.13 50.14 43.32
N ALA A 55 -0.96 50.22 43.97
CA ALA A 55 0.07 49.19 43.86
C ALA A 55 -0.43 47.81 44.33
N LYS A 56 -1.26 47.77 45.37
CA LYS A 56 -1.92 46.54 45.82
C LYS A 56 -2.85 45.97 44.76
N LYS A 57 -3.70 46.79 44.14
CA LYS A 57 -4.59 46.35 43.05
C LYS A 57 -3.80 45.81 41.85
N ASP A 58 -2.70 46.45 41.50
CA ASP A 58 -1.84 46.02 40.40
C ASP A 58 -1.14 44.69 40.71
N ALA A 59 -0.67 44.50 41.95
CA ALA A 59 -0.13 43.22 42.41
C ALA A 59 -1.17 42.09 42.37
N ASP A 60 -2.40 42.36 42.81
CA ASP A 60 -3.52 41.39 42.73
C ASP A 60 -3.89 41.07 41.27
N ALA A 61 -3.83 42.05 40.37
CA ALA A 61 -4.02 41.83 38.94
C ALA A 61 -2.89 40.97 38.34
N ALA A 62 -1.63 41.29 38.65
CA ALA A 62 -0.47 40.51 38.22
C ALA A 62 -0.55 39.04 38.70
N GLY A 63 -0.97 38.82 39.95
CA GLY A 63 -1.20 37.48 40.49
C GLY A 63 -2.26 36.70 39.71
N ARG A 64 -3.37 37.34 39.33
CA ARG A 64 -4.41 36.73 38.47
C ARG A 64 -3.90 36.38 37.08
N TYR A 65 -3.12 37.26 36.45
CA TYR A 65 -2.52 36.98 35.15
C TYR A 65 -1.50 35.83 35.21
N ALA A 66 -0.67 35.78 36.24
CA ALA A 66 0.27 34.68 36.44
C ALA A 66 -0.47 33.34 36.63
N ALA A 67 -1.56 33.32 37.40
CA ALA A 67 -2.39 32.14 37.57
C ALA A 67 -3.02 31.68 36.23
N ALA A 68 -3.56 32.61 35.44
CA ALA A 68 -4.12 32.31 34.12
C ALA A 68 -3.06 31.80 33.13
N ALA A 69 -1.86 32.38 33.15
CA ALA A 69 -0.73 31.93 32.34
C ALA A 69 -0.31 30.51 32.71
N LYS A 70 -0.28 30.18 34.00
CA LYS A 70 0.00 28.81 34.47
C LYS A 70 -1.03 27.81 33.97
N VAL A 71 -2.32 28.11 34.09
CA VAL A 71 -3.40 27.24 33.57
C VAL A 71 -3.24 27.00 32.07
N SER A 72 -2.89 28.04 31.31
CA SER A 72 -2.65 27.93 29.87
C SER A 72 -1.44 27.04 29.55
N ALA A 73 -0.34 27.19 30.29
CA ALA A 73 0.86 26.37 30.14
C ALA A 73 0.60 24.89 30.50
N ASP A 74 -0.15 24.63 31.57
CA ASP A 74 -0.55 23.27 31.98
C ASP A 74 -1.45 22.61 30.92
N THR A 75 -2.38 23.39 30.35
CA THR A 75 -3.24 22.94 29.25
C THR A 75 -2.42 22.60 28.00
N ALA A 76 -1.48 23.46 27.61
CA ALA A 76 -0.59 23.21 26.48
C ALA A 76 0.29 21.96 26.69
N THR A 77 0.80 21.77 27.91
CA THR A 77 1.60 20.58 28.27
C THR A 77 0.78 19.30 28.19
N THR A 78 -0.48 19.34 28.65
CA THR A 78 -1.41 18.22 28.54
C THR A 78 -1.71 17.90 27.08
N ALA A 79 -2.00 18.91 26.26
CA ALA A 79 -2.24 18.73 24.83
C ALA A 79 -1.02 18.13 24.10
N ALA A 80 0.19 18.62 24.41
CA ALA A 80 1.43 18.07 23.84
C ALA A 80 1.64 16.59 24.23
N THR A 81 1.34 16.24 25.48
CA THR A 81 1.44 14.85 25.97
C THR A 81 0.44 13.94 25.26
N GLN A 82 -0.80 14.39 25.08
CA GLN A 82 -1.83 13.64 24.34
C GLN A 82 -1.44 13.47 22.87
N ALA A 83 -0.91 14.51 22.23
CA ALA A 83 -0.43 14.44 20.85
C ALA A 83 0.72 13.43 20.69
N ALA A 84 1.68 13.40 21.62
CA ALA A 84 2.76 12.43 21.61
C ALA A 84 2.27 10.98 21.80
N ALA A 85 1.26 10.77 22.65
CA ALA A 85 0.63 9.45 22.81
C ALA A 85 -0.09 9.00 21.53
N LEU A 86 -0.86 9.89 20.90
CA LEU A 86 -1.55 9.62 19.63
C LEU A 86 -0.56 9.29 18.51
N GLU A 87 0.52 10.06 18.39
CA GLU A 87 1.60 9.83 17.43
C GLU A 87 2.18 8.43 17.59
N LYS A 88 2.56 8.07 18.82
CA LYS A 88 3.07 6.72 19.13
C LYS A 88 2.09 5.62 18.76
N THR A 89 0.83 5.71 19.19
CA THR A 89 -0.20 4.72 18.84
C THR A 89 -0.40 4.60 17.34
N SER A 90 -0.32 5.72 16.61
CA SER A 90 -0.43 5.72 15.14
C SER A 90 0.75 4.99 14.49
N ARG A 91 1.99 5.24 14.94
CA ARG A 91 3.18 4.51 14.46
C ARG A 91 3.10 3.01 14.74
N ASP A 92 2.65 2.63 15.95
CA ASP A 92 2.49 1.23 16.32
C ASP A 92 1.42 0.53 15.45
N ALA A 93 0.31 1.22 15.16
CA ALA A 93 -0.74 0.72 14.29
C ALA A 93 -0.27 0.57 12.82
N ASP A 94 0.49 1.54 12.30
CA ASP A 94 1.07 1.47 10.96
C ASP A 94 2.10 0.33 10.84
N ALA A 95 2.92 0.12 11.87
CA ALA A 95 3.85 -1.01 11.92
C ALA A 95 3.10 -2.34 11.89
N ALA A 96 2.05 -2.50 12.72
CA ALA A 96 1.23 -3.71 12.74
C ALA A 96 0.53 -3.96 11.39
N ARG A 97 0.00 -2.91 10.76
CA ARG A 97 -0.61 -2.99 9.43
C ARG A 97 0.41 -3.43 8.38
N LEU A 98 1.63 -2.88 8.40
CA LEU A 98 2.69 -3.24 7.46
C LEU A 98 3.11 -4.71 7.62
N GLU A 99 3.27 -5.20 8.85
CA GLU A 99 3.59 -6.61 9.10
C GLU A 99 2.48 -7.55 8.64
N ALA A 100 1.21 -7.21 8.87
CA ALA A 100 0.08 -7.98 8.35
C ALA A 100 0.06 -8.02 6.81
N GLN A 101 0.31 -6.88 6.16
CA GLN A 101 0.38 -6.80 4.70
C GLN A 101 1.53 -7.65 4.13
N LYS A 102 2.72 -7.63 4.76
CA LYS A 102 3.84 -8.48 4.36
C LYS A 102 3.52 -9.97 4.51
N ALA A 103 2.94 -10.37 5.64
CA ALA A 103 2.57 -11.76 5.88
C ALA A 103 1.56 -12.26 4.84
N GLN A 104 0.54 -11.45 4.52
CA GLN A 104 -0.42 -11.78 3.47
C GLN A 104 0.24 -11.91 2.10
N ALA A 105 1.10 -10.96 1.73
CA ALA A 105 1.79 -11.00 0.44
C ALA A 105 2.70 -12.24 0.29
N ILE A 106 3.38 -12.66 1.37
CA ILE A 106 4.17 -13.89 1.38
C ILE A 106 3.26 -15.11 1.18
N ALA A 107 2.16 -15.20 1.92
CA ALA A 107 1.21 -16.31 1.81
C ALA A 107 0.59 -16.40 0.40
N ASP A 108 0.23 -15.26 -0.19
CA ASP A 108 -0.31 -15.19 -1.55
C ASP A 108 0.73 -15.62 -2.59
N ALA A 109 1.99 -15.20 -2.42
CA ALA A 109 3.09 -15.61 -3.29
C ALA A 109 3.39 -17.11 -3.20
N GLU A 110 3.39 -17.68 -1.99
CA GLU A 110 3.55 -19.12 -1.77
C GLU A 110 2.39 -19.92 -2.38
N ALA A 111 1.16 -19.47 -2.20
CA ALA A 111 -0.02 -20.09 -2.81
C ALA A 111 0.03 -20.04 -4.34
N ALA A 112 0.43 -18.89 -4.91
CA ALA A 112 0.59 -18.75 -6.35
C ALA A 112 1.69 -19.68 -6.90
N LYS A 113 2.82 -19.78 -6.19
CA LYS A 113 3.90 -20.72 -6.54
C LYS A 113 3.40 -22.17 -6.50
N GLN A 114 2.72 -22.58 -5.43
CA GLN A 114 2.19 -23.94 -5.31
C GLN A 114 1.16 -24.25 -6.40
N ALA A 115 0.29 -23.29 -6.75
CA ALA A 115 -0.67 -23.46 -7.83
C ALA A 115 0.03 -23.64 -9.18
N GLU A 116 1.11 -22.91 -9.44
CA GLU A 116 1.87 -23.04 -10.69
C GLU A 116 2.68 -24.35 -10.74
N ASP A 117 3.31 -24.74 -9.63
CA ASP A 117 3.99 -26.03 -9.49
C ASP A 117 3.00 -27.18 -9.73
N ALA A 118 1.79 -27.09 -9.18
CA ALA A 118 0.74 -28.08 -9.37
C ALA A 118 0.23 -28.13 -10.82
N ARG A 119 0.08 -26.98 -11.48
CA ARG A 119 -0.29 -26.92 -12.91
C ARG A 119 0.78 -27.54 -13.79
N THR A 120 2.05 -27.20 -13.53
CA THR A 120 3.20 -27.75 -14.26
C THR A 120 3.26 -29.26 -14.07
N ALA A 121 3.24 -29.75 -12.82
CA ALA A 121 3.25 -31.17 -12.53
C ALA A 121 2.06 -31.92 -13.16
N ALA A 122 0.86 -31.34 -13.15
CA ALA A 122 -0.30 -31.92 -13.82
C ALA A 122 -0.16 -31.93 -15.35
N GLY A 123 0.46 -30.90 -15.92
CA GLY A 123 0.80 -30.82 -17.35
C GLY A 123 1.81 -31.90 -17.74
N ASP A 124 2.91 -32.01 -17.00
CA ASP A 124 3.97 -33.00 -17.21
C ASP A 124 3.46 -34.43 -17.06
N TRP A 125 2.63 -34.68 -16.05
CA TRP A 125 2.01 -36.00 -15.86
C TRP A 125 1.11 -36.36 -17.05
N LYS A 126 0.26 -35.43 -17.52
CA LYS A 126 -0.59 -35.66 -18.69
C LYS A 126 0.25 -35.89 -19.96
N ALA A 127 1.33 -35.12 -20.15
CA ALA A 127 2.24 -35.29 -21.26
C ALA A 127 2.95 -36.65 -21.21
N GLY A 128 3.39 -37.08 -20.03
CA GLY A 128 4.00 -38.40 -19.81
C GLY A 128 3.04 -39.55 -20.10
N GLU A 129 1.79 -39.46 -19.65
CA GLU A 129 0.76 -40.46 -19.96
C GLU A 129 0.43 -40.50 -21.46
N ALA A 130 0.34 -39.35 -22.12
CA ALA A 130 0.16 -39.26 -23.57
C ALA A 130 1.35 -39.91 -24.32
N ALA A 131 2.58 -39.66 -23.87
CA ALA A 131 3.78 -40.26 -24.46
C ALA A 131 3.81 -41.79 -24.32
N LYS A 132 3.41 -42.34 -23.16
CA LYS A 132 3.28 -43.79 -22.98
C LYS A 132 2.26 -44.41 -23.94
N ARG A 133 1.10 -43.77 -24.10
CA ARG A 133 0.06 -44.23 -25.04
C ARG A 133 0.55 -44.19 -26.49
N ALA A 134 1.23 -43.11 -26.88
CA ALA A 134 1.83 -43.00 -28.20
C ALA A 134 2.88 -44.09 -28.46
N ALA A 135 3.74 -44.38 -27.48
CA ALA A 135 4.72 -45.45 -27.58
C ALA A 135 4.08 -46.83 -27.75
N GLU A 136 3.01 -47.13 -27.00
CA GLU A 136 2.28 -48.39 -27.16
C GLU A 136 1.56 -48.48 -28.52
N THR A 137 0.95 -47.39 -28.99
CA THR A 137 0.37 -47.33 -30.33
C THR A 137 1.42 -47.63 -31.39
N GLN A 138 2.61 -47.03 -31.29
CA GLN A 138 3.70 -47.26 -32.25
C GLN A 138 4.19 -48.72 -32.19
N ARG A 139 4.35 -49.28 -30.98
CA ARG A 139 4.74 -50.68 -30.80
C ARG A 139 3.79 -51.64 -31.51
N LEU A 140 2.48 -51.41 -31.40
CA LEU A 140 1.44 -52.20 -32.07
C LEU A 140 1.51 -52.07 -33.60
N LEU A 141 1.77 -50.87 -34.11
CA LEU A 141 1.91 -50.63 -35.54
C LEU A 141 3.17 -51.29 -36.11
N ASP A 142 4.28 -51.24 -35.38
CA ASP A 142 5.55 -51.87 -35.77
C ASP A 142 5.43 -53.40 -35.76
N GLU A 143 4.75 -53.97 -34.74
CA GLU A 143 4.45 -55.40 -34.67
C GLU A 143 3.55 -55.84 -35.83
N ALA A 144 2.52 -55.05 -36.17
CA ALA A 144 1.65 -55.32 -37.30
C ALA A 144 2.35 -55.17 -38.68
N ALA A 145 3.36 -54.32 -38.78
CA ALA A 145 4.15 -54.10 -40.00
C ALA A 145 5.24 -55.16 -40.20
N ASN A 146 5.62 -55.89 -39.14
CA ASN A 146 6.63 -56.92 -39.22
C ASN A 146 6.12 -58.13 -40.04
N PRO A 147 6.80 -58.51 -41.13
CA PRO A 147 6.38 -59.62 -41.99
C PRO A 147 6.42 -60.99 -41.30
N ALA A 148 7.10 -61.12 -40.15
CA ALA A 148 7.15 -62.34 -39.35
C ALA A 148 5.97 -62.49 -38.37
N THR A 149 5.14 -61.45 -38.20
CA THR A 149 3.99 -61.49 -37.28
C THR A 149 2.85 -62.32 -37.86
N ALA A 150 2.23 -63.15 -37.03
CA ALA A 150 1.14 -64.02 -37.45
C ALA A 150 -0.08 -63.21 -37.94
N PRO A 151 -0.80 -63.64 -39.01
CA PRO A 151 -1.87 -62.86 -39.63
C PRO A 151 -2.97 -62.38 -38.66
N GLU A 152 -3.38 -63.24 -37.74
CA GLU A 152 -4.36 -62.96 -36.69
C GLU A 152 -3.88 -61.90 -35.69
N THR A 153 -2.59 -61.91 -35.34
CA THR A 153 -1.97 -60.89 -34.48
C THR A 153 -1.91 -59.54 -35.19
N VAL A 154 -1.54 -59.51 -36.47
CA VAL A 154 -1.54 -58.28 -37.29
C VAL A 154 -2.91 -57.60 -37.26
N ILE A 155 -3.99 -58.36 -37.46
CA ILE A 155 -5.36 -57.82 -37.45
C ILE A 155 -5.73 -57.28 -36.06
N LEU A 156 -5.39 -58.01 -35.00
CA LEU A 156 -5.68 -57.59 -33.64
C LEU A 156 -4.93 -56.30 -33.26
N ASP A 157 -3.66 -56.19 -33.61
CA ASP A 157 -2.84 -55.04 -33.26
C ASP A 157 -3.21 -53.79 -34.05
N ILE A 158 -3.58 -53.93 -35.34
CA ILE A 158 -4.16 -52.83 -36.12
C ILE A 158 -5.44 -52.32 -35.46
N ARG A 159 -6.33 -53.20 -34.99
CA ARG A 159 -7.57 -52.79 -34.30
C ARG A 159 -7.27 -52.07 -32.99
N LYS A 160 -6.35 -52.58 -32.17
CA LYS A 160 -5.93 -51.93 -30.91
C LYS A 160 -5.33 -50.55 -31.18
N ALA A 161 -4.44 -50.43 -32.16
CA ALA A 161 -3.84 -49.17 -32.56
C ALA A 161 -4.90 -48.19 -33.07
N ALA A 162 -5.83 -48.63 -33.91
CA ALA A 162 -6.93 -47.80 -34.40
C ALA A 162 -7.83 -47.29 -33.25
N VAL A 163 -8.13 -48.12 -32.25
CA VAL A 163 -8.87 -47.68 -31.05
C VAL A 163 -8.10 -46.62 -30.27
N GLN A 164 -6.78 -46.76 -30.10
CA GLN A 164 -5.97 -45.74 -29.43
C GLN A 164 -5.94 -44.43 -30.24
N LEU A 165 -5.85 -44.53 -31.57
CA LEU A 165 -5.86 -43.38 -32.47
C LEU A 165 -7.20 -42.65 -32.54
N LEU A 166 -8.33 -43.29 -32.21
CA LEU A 166 -9.61 -42.59 -32.04
C LEU A 166 -9.56 -41.58 -30.88
N ASP A 167 -8.79 -41.86 -29.85
CA ASP A 167 -8.62 -40.97 -28.70
C ASP A 167 -7.55 -39.91 -28.99
N SER A 168 -6.37 -40.32 -29.47
CA SER A 168 -5.17 -39.47 -29.58
C SER A 168 -4.92 -38.83 -30.94
N GLY A 169 -5.50 -39.35 -32.03
CA GLY A 169 -5.24 -38.88 -33.40
C GLY A 169 -5.86 -37.51 -33.70
N GLY A 170 -5.40 -36.86 -34.77
CA GLY A 170 -6.08 -35.67 -35.31
C GLY A 170 -7.38 -36.06 -36.06
N PRO A 171 -8.20 -35.08 -36.47
CA PRO A 171 -9.50 -35.33 -37.10
C PRO A 171 -9.47 -36.33 -38.27
N TRP A 172 -8.45 -36.25 -39.12
CA TRP A 172 -8.30 -37.16 -40.26
C TRP A 172 -7.87 -38.56 -39.82
N THR A 173 -6.94 -38.65 -38.87
CA THR A 173 -6.50 -39.94 -38.31
C THR A 173 -7.65 -40.63 -37.57
N LYS A 174 -8.47 -39.89 -36.82
CA LYS A 174 -9.68 -40.43 -36.17
C LYS A 174 -10.68 -40.96 -37.18
N ALA A 175 -10.93 -40.21 -38.27
CA ALA A 175 -11.84 -40.65 -39.33
C ALA A 175 -11.33 -41.94 -40.02
N ALA A 176 -10.03 -41.99 -40.33
CA ALA A 176 -9.40 -43.17 -40.92
C ALA A 176 -9.44 -44.39 -39.97
N ALA A 177 -9.16 -44.18 -38.69
CA ALA A 177 -9.25 -45.22 -37.65
C ALA A 177 -10.68 -45.74 -37.48
N ALA A 178 -11.69 -44.85 -37.45
CA ALA A 178 -13.10 -45.22 -37.36
C ALA A 178 -13.52 -46.06 -38.57
N SER A 179 -13.18 -45.63 -39.79
CA SER A 179 -13.47 -46.36 -41.01
C SER A 179 -12.82 -47.75 -41.02
N THR A 180 -11.60 -47.84 -40.49
CA THR A 180 -10.85 -49.10 -40.39
C THR A 180 -11.52 -50.09 -39.45
N LEU A 181 -12.04 -49.62 -38.31
CA LEU A 181 -12.74 -50.46 -37.34
C LEU A 181 -14.10 -50.95 -37.85
N SER A 182 -14.73 -50.22 -38.77
CA SER A 182 -15.98 -50.63 -39.45
C SER A 182 -15.77 -51.50 -40.69
N GLY A 183 -14.52 -51.68 -41.15
CA GLY A 183 -14.19 -52.35 -42.40
C GLY A 183 -13.80 -53.82 -42.25
N GLU A 184 -13.58 -54.46 -43.40
CA GLU A 184 -13.07 -55.83 -43.49
C GLU A 184 -11.54 -55.89 -43.36
N GLU A 185 -10.97 -57.09 -43.21
CA GLU A 185 -9.52 -57.29 -42.98
C GLU A 185 -8.62 -56.66 -44.05
N ALA A 186 -9.08 -56.61 -45.31
CA ALA A 186 -8.35 -55.94 -46.38
C ALA A 186 -8.18 -54.43 -46.11
N GLY A 187 -9.18 -53.79 -45.52
CA GLY A 187 -9.15 -52.37 -45.12
C GLY A 187 -8.18 -52.09 -43.98
N LEU A 188 -8.02 -53.03 -43.04
CA LEU A 188 -7.03 -52.91 -41.95
C LEU A 188 -5.61 -52.88 -42.48
N ARG A 189 -5.29 -53.75 -43.45
CA ARG A 189 -3.95 -53.78 -44.07
C ARG A 189 -3.68 -52.53 -44.89
N GLU A 190 -4.69 -51.99 -45.58
CA GLU A 190 -4.54 -50.74 -46.34
C GLU A 190 -4.40 -49.51 -45.44
N PHE A 191 -5.09 -49.49 -44.30
CA PHE A 191 -4.90 -48.47 -43.27
C PHE A 191 -3.45 -48.42 -42.79
N LEU A 192 -2.85 -49.57 -42.49
CA LEU A 192 -1.43 -49.63 -42.08
C LEU A 192 -0.48 -49.26 -43.22
N ARG A 193 -0.75 -49.73 -44.45
CA ARG A 193 0.13 -49.49 -45.61
C ARG A 193 0.19 -48.02 -46.03
N ASN A 194 -0.94 -47.33 -46.02
CA ASN A 194 -1.04 -45.99 -46.59
C ASN A 194 -1.99 -45.06 -45.83
N GLY A 195 -3.13 -45.56 -45.36
CA GLY A 195 -4.18 -44.74 -44.75
C GLY A 195 -3.71 -43.92 -43.55
N LEU A 196 -2.92 -44.52 -42.65
CA LEU A 196 -2.38 -43.84 -41.47
C LEU A 196 -1.37 -42.75 -41.85
N ALA A 197 -0.49 -43.02 -42.80
CA ALA A 197 0.50 -42.05 -43.25
C ALA A 197 -0.16 -40.83 -43.91
N VAL A 198 -1.16 -41.06 -44.76
CA VAL A 198 -1.91 -39.98 -45.42
C VAL A 198 -2.68 -39.13 -44.41
N SER A 199 -3.41 -39.77 -43.50
CA SER A 199 -4.21 -39.06 -42.48
C SER A 199 -3.35 -38.26 -41.51
N THR A 200 -2.23 -38.81 -41.04
CA THR A 200 -1.27 -38.10 -40.18
C THR A 200 -0.71 -36.85 -40.86
N LYS A 201 -0.39 -36.92 -42.16
CA LYS A 201 0.11 -35.76 -42.92
C LYS A 201 -0.92 -34.64 -43.00
N GLN A 202 -2.19 -34.98 -43.20
CA GLN A 202 -3.27 -33.99 -43.22
C GLN A 202 -3.47 -33.34 -41.84
N ASP A 203 -3.43 -34.14 -40.78
CA ASP A 203 -3.52 -33.64 -39.41
C ASP A 203 -2.35 -32.71 -39.05
N ASN A 204 -1.13 -33.06 -39.44
CA ASN A 204 0.05 -32.21 -39.24
C ASN A 204 -0.12 -30.86 -39.96
N ARG A 205 -0.54 -30.87 -41.21
CA ARG A 205 -0.76 -29.63 -41.99
C ARG A 205 -1.87 -28.77 -41.37
N ALA A 206 -2.98 -29.37 -40.96
CA ALA A 206 -4.05 -28.67 -40.25
C ALA A 206 -3.55 -28.05 -38.95
N SER A 207 -2.70 -28.77 -38.20
CA SER A 207 -2.11 -28.29 -36.94
C SER A 207 -1.20 -27.07 -37.16
N VAL A 208 -0.39 -27.07 -38.23
CA VAL A 208 0.46 -25.91 -38.56
C VAL A 208 -0.38 -24.68 -38.90
N VAL A 209 -1.48 -24.83 -39.63
CA VAL A 209 -2.39 -23.72 -39.94
C VAL A 209 -3.06 -23.18 -38.68
N ALA A 210 -3.57 -24.07 -37.81
CA ALA A 210 -4.17 -23.65 -36.54
C ALA A 210 -3.18 -22.85 -35.68
N LEU A 211 -1.93 -23.32 -35.57
CA LEU A 211 -0.86 -22.59 -34.86
C LEU A 211 -0.53 -21.22 -35.50
N ALA A 212 -0.64 -21.10 -36.82
CA ALA A 212 -0.43 -19.84 -37.53
C ALA A 212 -1.57 -18.82 -37.31
N ASP A 213 -2.78 -19.30 -37.01
CA ASP A 213 -3.96 -18.46 -36.76
C ASP A 213 -4.10 -18.04 -35.29
N GLU A 214 -3.64 -18.88 -34.37
CA GLU A 214 -3.66 -18.57 -32.93
C GLU A 214 -2.57 -17.57 -32.49
N THR A 215 -1.50 -17.44 -33.26
CA THR A 215 -0.37 -16.57 -32.88
C THR A 215 -0.56 -15.11 -33.30
N THR A 216 -0.17 -14.19 -32.42
CA THR A 216 -0.03 -12.76 -32.76
C THR A 216 1.38 -12.40 -33.21
N ASN A 217 2.34 -13.33 -33.15
CA ASN A 217 3.73 -13.07 -33.53
C ASN A 217 3.91 -13.26 -35.06
N PRO A 218 4.20 -12.17 -35.82
CA PRO A 218 4.28 -12.25 -37.28
C PRO A 218 5.43 -13.14 -37.78
N ARG A 219 6.55 -13.21 -37.04
CA ARG A 219 7.68 -14.10 -37.40
C ARG A 219 7.31 -15.57 -37.24
N TYR A 220 6.59 -15.89 -36.17
CA TYR A 220 6.09 -17.25 -35.94
C TYR A 220 5.07 -17.65 -37.01
N LYS A 221 4.13 -16.74 -37.33
CA LYS A 221 3.15 -16.96 -38.40
C LYS A 221 3.82 -17.23 -39.75
N GLN A 222 4.85 -16.44 -40.11
CA GLN A 222 5.61 -16.66 -41.34
C GLN A 222 6.36 -17.99 -41.35
N ALA A 223 6.97 -18.40 -40.22
CA ALA A 223 7.63 -19.69 -40.10
C ALA A 223 6.65 -20.86 -40.26
N ALA A 224 5.47 -20.77 -39.63
CA ALA A 224 4.41 -21.76 -39.77
C ALA A 224 3.92 -21.88 -41.22
N LEU A 225 3.65 -20.76 -41.90
CA LEU A 225 3.26 -20.76 -43.32
C LEU A 225 4.35 -21.34 -44.23
N THR A 226 5.63 -21.09 -43.91
CA THR A 226 6.76 -21.67 -44.65
C THR A 226 6.83 -23.18 -44.46
N ALA A 227 6.68 -23.67 -43.22
CA ALA A 227 6.62 -25.10 -42.94
C ALA A 227 5.44 -25.77 -43.65
N PHE A 228 4.25 -25.13 -43.61
CA PHE A 228 3.06 -25.59 -44.30
C PHE A 228 3.28 -25.70 -45.82
N ALA A 229 3.96 -24.76 -46.46
CA ALA A 229 4.26 -24.83 -47.89
C ALA A 229 5.32 -25.89 -48.26
N GLY A 230 6.04 -26.43 -47.28
CA GLY A 230 7.13 -27.38 -47.47
C GLY A 230 6.72 -28.85 -47.56
N ALA A 231 7.73 -29.73 -47.55
CA ALA A 231 7.57 -31.18 -47.51
C ALA A 231 7.01 -31.66 -46.15
N ASP A 232 6.34 -32.81 -46.15
CA ASP A 232 5.69 -33.35 -44.94
C ASP A 232 6.66 -33.55 -43.76
N ALA A 233 7.92 -33.92 -44.04
CA ALA A 233 8.97 -34.02 -43.02
C ALA A 233 9.24 -32.66 -42.36
N GLY A 234 9.28 -31.58 -43.15
CA GLY A 234 9.45 -30.21 -42.63
C GLY A 234 8.24 -29.73 -41.83
N VAL A 235 7.02 -30.12 -42.21
CA VAL A 235 5.79 -29.87 -41.42
C VAL A 235 5.89 -30.57 -40.06
N ALA A 236 6.27 -31.84 -40.04
CA ALA A 236 6.41 -32.63 -38.82
C ALA A 236 7.54 -32.10 -37.91
N ASP A 237 8.68 -31.73 -38.49
CA ASP A 237 9.81 -31.14 -37.74
C ASP A 237 9.47 -29.78 -37.14
N PHE A 238 8.70 -28.95 -37.86
CA PHE A 238 8.18 -27.71 -37.30
C PHE A 238 7.33 -28.00 -36.06
N LEU A 239 6.34 -28.90 -36.16
CA LEU A 239 5.46 -29.25 -35.03
C LEU A 239 6.19 -29.84 -33.82
N ARG A 240 7.31 -30.54 -34.03
CA ARG A 240 8.12 -31.12 -32.95
C ARG A 240 8.94 -30.08 -32.19
N THR A 241 9.30 -28.98 -32.85
CA THR A 241 10.21 -27.97 -32.30
C THR A 241 9.49 -26.77 -31.69
N VAL A 242 8.19 -26.59 -31.98
CA VAL A 242 7.37 -25.55 -31.36
C VAL A 242 6.74 -26.03 -30.04
N PRO A 243 6.82 -25.24 -28.96
CA PRO A 243 6.05 -25.52 -27.75
C PRO A 243 4.56 -25.41 -28.09
N THR A 244 3.81 -26.51 -27.98
CA THR A 244 2.35 -26.46 -28.10
C THR A 244 1.78 -25.55 -27.03
N PRO A 245 0.98 -24.52 -27.37
CA PRO A 245 0.31 -23.71 -26.36
C PRO A 245 -0.65 -24.60 -25.56
N ALA A 246 -0.61 -24.46 -24.23
CA ALA A 246 -1.63 -25.06 -23.37
C ALA A 246 -3.01 -24.55 -23.83
N ARG A 247 -3.92 -25.49 -24.08
CA ARG A 247 -5.31 -25.21 -24.48
C ARG A 247 -5.89 -24.14 -23.55
N PRO A 248 -6.52 -23.06 -24.07
CA PRO A 248 -7.06 -22.01 -23.22
C PRO A 248 -8.09 -22.61 -22.26
N THR A 249 -7.79 -22.57 -20.96
CA THR A 249 -8.81 -22.73 -19.93
C THR A 249 -9.66 -21.47 -19.96
N THR A 250 -10.95 -21.66 -20.27
CA THR A 250 -11.96 -20.59 -20.24
C THR A 250 -12.01 -20.01 -18.84
N THR A 251 -11.21 -18.98 -18.58
CA THR A 251 -11.25 -18.22 -17.33
C THR A 251 -12.41 -17.25 -17.46
N GLY A 252 -13.57 -17.65 -16.93
CA GLY A 252 -14.69 -16.76 -16.73
C GLY A 252 -14.26 -15.61 -15.82
N SER A 253 -14.34 -14.38 -16.33
CA SER A 253 -14.24 -13.16 -15.52
C SER A 253 -15.36 -13.14 -14.48
N PRO A 254 -15.08 -12.86 -13.19
CA PRO A 254 -16.12 -12.35 -12.32
C PRO A 254 -16.38 -10.88 -12.73
N ARG A 255 -17.60 -10.61 -13.20
CA ARG A 255 -18.08 -9.24 -13.36
C ARG A 255 -18.35 -8.66 -11.97
N SER A 256 -17.74 -7.49 -11.76
CA SER A 256 -18.18 -6.31 -10.99
C SER A 256 -18.98 -6.54 -9.70
#